data_AF-A0A257JC05-F1
#
_entry.id   AF-A0A257JC05-F1
#
_cell.length_a   1.000
_cell.length_b   1.000
_cell.length_c   1.000
_cell.angle_alpha   90.00
_cell.angle_beta   90.00
_cell.angle_gamma   90.00
#
_symmetry.space_group_name_H-M   'P 1'
#
loop_
_entity.id
_entity.type
_entity.pdbx_description
1 polymer ?
#
loop_
_entity_poly.entity_id
_entity_poly.type
_entity_poly.pdbx_seq_one_letter_code
_entity_poly.pdbx_strand_id
1 'polypeptide(L)'
;MHLSDNWSVLNAINPYWAGKFLASHGLIGFIVLGAVLMTVTGAEALYADMGHFGRSPIQTAWYAVVFPCLALNYLGQGAFALHNLELANAAGKPLEDLNWFFLMCPEVLRPALVILATMATVIASQAVITGAYSLTQQAIQLGMLPRMQILRTSETQAGQIYLPGVNRLLLVGVLALIVLFQTSANLAHAYGIAVTGTMLVTTGL
;
A
#
# COMPACT_ATOMS: atom_id res chain seq x y z
N MET A 1 -21.84 -1.24 5.08
CA MET A 1 -20.69 -0.68 5.84
C MET A 1 -20.79 -1.23 7.24
N HIS A 2 -19.87 -2.11 7.64
CA HIS A 2 -19.94 -2.93 8.87
C HIS A 2 -19.60 -2.19 10.16
N LEU A 3 -19.57 -0.85 10.13
CA LEU A 3 -19.21 -0.04 11.30
C LEU A 3 -20.23 -0.18 12.44
N SER A 4 -21.48 -0.48 12.10
CA SER A 4 -22.56 -0.76 13.05
C SER A 4 -22.43 -2.10 13.76
N ASP A 5 -21.61 -3.01 13.23
CA ASP A 5 -21.52 -4.39 13.73
C ASP A 5 -20.81 -4.43 15.08
N ASN A 6 -19.85 -3.52 15.31
CA ASN A 6 -19.22 -3.34 16.61
C ASN A 6 -18.67 -1.92 16.81
N TRP A 7 -19.38 -1.12 17.63
CA TRP A 7 -18.98 0.26 17.95
C TRP A 7 -17.69 0.36 18.79
N SER A 8 -17.26 -0.74 19.43
CA SER A 8 -16.02 -0.76 20.19
C SER A 8 -14.78 -0.52 19.31
N VAL A 9 -14.89 -0.71 18.00
CA VAL A 9 -13.80 -0.44 17.04
C VAL A 9 -13.32 1.01 17.10
N LEU A 10 -14.18 1.96 17.50
CA LEU A 10 -13.81 3.37 17.63
C LEU A 10 -12.78 3.60 18.73
N ASN A 11 -12.66 2.69 19.70
CA ASN A 11 -11.59 2.74 20.69
C ASN A 11 -10.20 2.62 20.06
N ALA A 12 -10.08 2.08 18.85
CA ALA A 12 -8.81 2.02 18.12
C ALA A 12 -8.21 3.40 17.82
N ILE A 13 -9.02 4.47 17.84
CA ILE A 13 -8.54 5.86 17.66
C ILE A 13 -7.75 6.32 18.90
N ASN A 14 -8.01 5.76 20.07
CA ASN A 14 -7.31 6.15 21.29
C ASN A 14 -5.90 5.51 21.33
N PRO A 15 -4.82 6.32 21.29
CA PRO A 15 -3.44 5.81 21.26
C PRO A 15 -3.05 5.01 22.51
N TYR A 16 -3.81 5.14 23.61
CA TYR A 16 -3.64 4.33 24.82
C TYR A 16 -3.64 2.83 24.51
N TRP A 17 -4.52 2.35 23.62
CA TRP A 17 -4.61 0.93 23.28
C TRP A 17 -3.41 0.44 22.49
N ALA A 18 -2.89 1.25 21.57
CA ALA A 18 -1.66 0.96 20.86
C ALA A 18 -0.47 0.87 21.83
N GLY A 19 -0.31 1.85 22.72
CA GLY A 19 0.75 1.85 23.73
C GLY A 19 0.67 0.66 24.67
N LYS A 20 -0.54 0.33 25.17
CA LYS A 20 -0.77 -0.84 26.01
C LYS A 20 -0.45 -2.14 25.28
N PHE A 21 -0.86 -2.27 24.02
CA PHE A 21 -0.60 -3.45 23.19
C PHE A 21 0.91 -3.69 23.04
N LEU A 22 1.66 -2.64 22.68
CA LEU A 22 3.11 -2.71 22.52
C LEU A 22 3.84 -3.06 23.82
N ALA A 23 3.42 -2.47 24.94
CA ALA A 23 4.02 -2.74 26.24
C ALA A 23 3.74 -4.17 26.76
N SER A 24 2.65 -4.80 26.32
CA SER A 24 2.20 -6.10 26.85
C SER A 24 2.56 -7.31 25.98
N HIS A 25 2.79 -7.13 24.67
CA HIS A 25 2.92 -8.25 23.72
C HIS A 25 4.36 -8.47 23.20
N GLY A 26 5.34 -7.69 23.65
CA GLY A 26 6.77 -7.89 23.35
C GLY A 26 7.05 -8.10 21.86
N LEU A 27 7.59 -9.28 21.51
CA LEU A 27 7.99 -9.63 20.14
C LEU A 27 6.81 -9.70 19.15
N ILE A 28 5.61 -10.10 19.60
CA ILE A 28 4.40 -10.08 18.77
C ILE A 28 4.02 -8.63 18.45
N GLY A 29 4.09 -7.75 19.45
CA GLY A 29 3.85 -6.32 19.25
C GLY A 29 4.80 -5.70 18.23
N PHE A 30 6.07 -6.11 18.25
CA PHE A 30 7.08 -5.70 17.28
C PHE A 30 6.76 -6.18 15.85
N ILE A 31 6.39 -7.44 15.67
CA ILE A 31 6.01 -7.98 14.35
C ILE A 31 4.78 -7.24 13.80
N VAL A 32 3.78 -6.98 14.64
CA VAL A 32 2.58 -6.24 14.25
C VAL A 32 2.89 -4.80 13.85
N LEU A 33 3.83 -4.12 14.52
CA LEU A 33 4.29 -2.79 14.08
C LEU A 33 4.86 -2.81 12.67
N GLY A 34 5.64 -3.84 12.32
CA GLY A 34 6.12 -4.04 10.97
C GLY A 34 4.98 -4.14 9.94
N ALA A 35 3.92 -4.87 10.28
CA ALA A 35 2.71 -4.94 9.44
C ALA A 35 1.96 -3.61 9.37
N VAL A 36 1.94 -2.81 10.44
CA VAL A 36 1.33 -1.46 10.43
C VAL A 36 2.13 -0.51 9.54
N LEU A 37 3.47 -0.56 9.57
CA LEU A 37 4.29 0.25 8.67
C LEU A 37 3.99 -0.02 7.20
N MET A 38 3.58 -1.24 6.84
CA MET A 38 3.15 -1.57 5.49
C MET A 38 1.94 -0.77 5.01
N THR A 39 1.10 -0.29 5.94
CA THR A 39 -0.05 0.55 5.60
C THR A 39 0.35 1.96 5.17
N VAL A 40 1.56 2.41 5.53
CA VAL A 40 2.12 3.72 5.15
C VAL A 40 2.87 3.63 3.81
N THR A 41 3.08 2.42 3.29
CA THR A 41 3.70 2.22 1.98
C THR A 41 2.85 2.90 0.89
N GLY A 42 3.50 3.62 -0.02
CA GLY A 42 2.83 4.45 -1.04
C GLY A 42 2.89 5.95 -0.79
N ALA A 43 3.22 6.40 0.43
CA ALA A 43 3.53 7.82 0.68
C ALA A 43 4.75 8.29 -0.14
N GLU A 44 5.73 7.41 -0.35
CA GLU A 44 6.92 7.67 -1.19
C GLU A 44 6.55 7.84 -2.67
N ALA A 45 5.59 7.05 -3.18
CA ALA A 45 5.09 7.21 -4.54
C ALA A 45 4.34 8.55 -4.69
N LEU A 46 3.55 8.93 -3.68
CA LEU A 46 2.91 10.25 -3.60
C LEU A 46 3.95 11.39 -3.64
N TYR A 47 5.10 11.19 -3.00
CA TYR A 47 6.20 12.16 -3.00
C TYR A 47 6.87 12.27 -4.37
N ALA A 48 7.11 11.14 -5.04
CA ALA A 48 7.66 11.12 -6.40
C ALA A 48 6.74 11.86 -7.39
N ASP A 49 5.42 11.78 -7.21
CA ASP A 49 4.41 12.45 -8.04
C ASP A 49 4.22 13.95 -7.73
N MET A 50 4.84 14.50 -6.68
CA MET A 50 4.82 15.94 -6.43
C MET A 50 5.45 16.75 -7.57
N GLY A 51 6.36 16.15 -8.34
CA GLY A 51 6.93 16.77 -9.54
C GLY A 51 5.90 17.06 -10.64
N HIS A 52 4.78 16.32 -10.68
CA HIS A 52 3.74 16.46 -11.71
C HIS A 52 2.54 17.28 -11.24
N PHE A 53 2.09 17.08 -10.00
CA PHE A 53 0.83 17.67 -9.50
C PHE A 53 1.04 18.83 -8.50
N GLY A 54 2.24 18.96 -7.93
CA GLY A 54 2.53 19.91 -6.86
C GLY A 54 1.87 19.53 -5.52
N ARG A 55 2.28 20.23 -4.46
CA ARG A 55 1.91 19.87 -3.07
C ARG A 55 0.42 20.06 -2.75
N SER A 56 -0.18 21.17 -3.15
CA SER A 56 -1.53 21.57 -2.69
C SER A 56 -2.65 20.61 -3.16
N PRO A 57 -2.69 20.18 -4.45
CA PRO A 57 -3.70 19.23 -4.91
C PRO A 57 -3.59 17.87 -4.22
N ILE A 58 -2.35 17.40 -4.02
CA ILE A 58 -2.09 16.12 -3.35
C ILE A 58 -2.57 16.15 -1.90
N GLN A 59 -2.23 17.21 -1.14
CA GLN A 59 -2.66 17.34 0.25
C GLN A 59 -4.19 17.43 0.38
N THR A 60 -4.83 18.19 -0.50
CA THR A 60 -6.29 18.35 -0.49
C THR A 60 -6.98 17.01 -0.78
N ALA A 61 -6.56 16.30 -1.84
CA ALA A 61 -7.12 14.98 -2.18
C ALA A 61 -6.90 13.96 -1.04
N TRP A 62 -5.72 13.99 -0.42
CA TRP A 62 -5.39 13.10 0.68
C TRP A 62 -6.32 13.32 1.88
N TYR A 63 -6.38 14.55 2.41
CA TYR A 63 -7.14 14.82 3.63
C TYR A 63 -8.66 14.86 3.40
N ALA A 64 -9.12 15.30 2.23
CA ALA A 64 -10.56 15.43 1.97
C ALA A 64 -11.22 14.10 1.58
N VAL A 65 -10.49 13.19 0.91
CA VAL A 65 -11.09 11.99 0.31
C VAL A 65 -10.35 10.73 0.74
N VAL A 66 -9.05 10.62 0.46
CA VAL A 66 -8.33 9.35 0.60
C VAL A 66 -8.26 8.90 2.06
N PHE A 67 -7.79 9.77 2.96
CA PHE A 67 -7.68 9.48 4.38
C PHE A 67 -9.01 9.12 5.04
N PRO A 68 -10.10 9.91 4.92
CA PRO A 68 -11.37 9.55 5.55
C PRO A 68 -11.95 8.25 4.98
N CYS A 69 -11.85 8.01 3.66
CA CYS A 69 -12.31 6.77 3.05
C CYS A 69 -11.51 5.55 3.53
N LEU A 70 -10.18 5.65 3.60
CA LEU A 70 -9.32 4.57 4.10
C LEU A 70 -9.56 4.29 5.58
N ALA A 71 -9.66 5.34 6.41
CA ALA A 71 -9.92 5.20 7.84
C ALA A 71 -11.26 4.49 8.07
N LEU A 72 -12.33 4.91 7.39
CA LEU A 72 -13.63 4.25 7.48
C LEU A 72 -13.60 2.81 6.97
N ASN A 73 -12.83 2.52 5.91
CA ASN A 73 -12.69 1.17 5.39
C ASN A 73 -11.98 0.24 6.39
N TYR A 74 -10.87 0.68 6.99
CA TYR A 74 -10.13 -0.09 7.99
C TYR A 74 -10.91 -0.27 9.28
N LEU A 75 -11.60 0.77 9.76
CA LEU A 75 -12.49 0.63 10.92
C LEU A 75 -13.65 -0.33 10.62
N GLY A 76 -14.21 -0.29 9.41
CA GLY A 76 -15.22 -1.25 8.97
C GLY A 76 -14.70 -2.69 8.94
N GLN A 77 -13.47 -2.91 8.45
CA GLN A 77 -12.80 -4.21 8.48
C GLN A 77 -12.56 -4.69 9.91
N GLY A 78 -12.13 -3.80 10.81
CA GLY A 78 -11.95 -4.11 12.22
C GLY A 78 -13.25 -4.52 12.92
N ALA A 79 -14.34 -3.77 12.70
CA ALA A 79 -15.65 -4.10 13.26
C ALA A 79 -16.18 -5.45 12.76
N PHE A 80 -16.04 -5.71 11.45
CA PHE A 80 -16.43 -6.99 10.85
C PHE A 80 -15.60 -8.16 11.39
N ALA A 81 -14.29 -7.99 11.54
CA ALA A 81 -13.41 -9.01 12.10
C ALA A 81 -13.74 -9.31 13.57
N LEU A 82 -13.98 -8.27 14.39
CA LEU A 82 -14.38 -8.41 15.79
C LEU A 82 -15.70 -9.18 15.93
N HIS A 83 -16.71 -8.81 15.14
CA HIS A 83 -18.01 -9.47 15.17
C HIS A 83 -17.93 -10.96 14.78
N ASN A 84 -17.21 -11.28 13.70
CA ASN A 84 -17.02 -12.67 13.28
C ASN A 84 -16.19 -13.48 14.29
N LEU A 85 -15.24 -12.83 14.98
CA LEU A 85 -14.45 -13.47 16.03
C LEU A 85 -15.30 -13.81 17.24
N GLU A 86 -16.22 -12.94 17.66
CA GLU A 86 -17.20 -13.21 18.71
C GLU A 86 -18.10 -14.41 18.33
N LEU A 87 -18.59 -14.47 17.09
CA LEU A 87 -19.40 -15.57 16.59
C LEU A 87 -18.63 -16.90 16.53
N ALA A 88 -17.38 -16.86 16.06
CA ALA A 88 -16.52 -18.04 15.97
C ALA A 88 -16.19 -18.61 17.35
N ASN A 89 -15.90 -17.74 18.32
CA ASN A 89 -15.69 -18.12 19.72
C ASN A 89 -16.95 -18.74 20.34
N ALA A 90 -18.13 -18.19 20.06
CA ALA A 90 -19.40 -18.75 20.52
C ALA A 90 -19.73 -20.10 19.89
N ALA A 91 -19.30 -20.34 18.64
CA ALA A 91 -19.51 -21.57 17.90
C ALA A 91 -18.41 -22.63 18.09
N GLY A 92 -17.34 -22.31 18.82
CA GLY A 92 -16.19 -23.20 19.03
C GLY A 92 -15.42 -23.53 17.75
N LYS A 93 -15.50 -22.71 16.71
CA LYS A 93 -14.82 -22.92 15.43
C LYS A 93 -13.58 -22.03 15.32
N PRO A 94 -12.46 -22.52 14.77
CA PRO A 94 -11.32 -21.67 14.48
C PRO A 94 -11.69 -20.62 13.43
N LEU A 95 -11.18 -19.39 13.59
CA LEU A 95 -11.21 -18.39 12.54
C LEU A 95 -10.24 -18.80 11.45
N GLU A 96 -10.73 -18.94 10.23
CA GLU A 96 -9.86 -19.05 9.06
C GLU A 96 -9.21 -17.70 8.76
N ASP A 97 -7.99 -17.72 8.22
CA ASP A 97 -7.29 -16.53 7.72
C ASP A 97 -8.05 -15.97 6.51
N LEU A 98 -8.90 -14.99 6.77
CA LEU A 98 -9.87 -14.47 5.83
C LEU A 98 -9.40 -13.14 5.24
N ASN A 99 -9.54 -12.99 3.92
CA ASN A 99 -9.39 -11.70 3.24
C ASN A 99 -10.59 -10.80 3.56
N TRP A 100 -10.56 -10.15 4.73
CA TRP A 100 -11.67 -9.37 5.30
C TRP A 100 -12.25 -8.36 4.31
N PHE A 101 -11.40 -7.72 3.50
CA PHE A 101 -11.80 -6.76 2.47
C PHE A 101 -12.85 -7.32 1.48
N PHE A 102 -12.66 -8.54 0.97
CA PHE A 102 -13.59 -9.13 -0.01
C PHE A 102 -14.83 -9.76 0.64
N LEU A 103 -14.73 -10.14 1.91
CA LEU A 103 -15.80 -10.82 2.65
C LEU A 103 -16.82 -9.86 3.24
N MET A 104 -16.41 -8.63 3.54
CA MET A 104 -17.32 -7.52 3.85
C MET A 104 -18.26 -7.16 2.69
N CYS A 105 -17.97 -7.63 1.48
CA CYS A 105 -18.84 -7.42 0.34
C CYS A 105 -19.83 -8.60 0.20
N PRO A 106 -21.13 -8.34 0.03
CA PRO A 106 -22.11 -9.38 -0.30
C PRO A 106 -21.65 -10.22 -1.50
N GLU A 107 -21.93 -11.52 -1.49
CA GLU A 107 -21.43 -12.45 -2.50
C GLU A 107 -21.75 -12.04 -3.94
N VAL A 108 -22.93 -11.43 -4.13
CA VAL A 108 -23.39 -10.93 -5.44
C VAL A 108 -22.52 -9.79 -5.98
N LEU A 109 -21.98 -8.94 -5.09
CA LEU A 109 -21.18 -7.76 -5.46
C LEU A 109 -19.67 -8.04 -5.42
N ARG A 110 -19.24 -9.15 -4.81
CA ARG A 110 -17.83 -9.52 -4.67
C ARG A 110 -17.08 -9.57 -6.02
N PRO A 111 -17.62 -10.13 -7.12
CA PRO A 111 -16.93 -10.13 -8.42
C PRO A 111 -16.68 -8.71 -8.95
N ALA A 112 -17.63 -7.79 -8.78
CA ALA A 112 -17.47 -6.40 -9.18
C ALA A 112 -16.37 -5.70 -8.36
N LEU A 113 -16.30 -5.99 -7.05
CA LEU A 113 -15.23 -5.49 -6.18
C LEU A 113 -13.85 -6.02 -6.61
N VAL A 114 -13.74 -7.28 -7.00
CA VAL A 114 -12.49 -7.87 -7.51
C VAL A 114 -12.03 -7.18 -8.80
N ILE A 115 -12.95 -6.89 -9.73
CA ILE A 115 -12.63 -6.16 -10.95
C ILE A 115 -12.14 -4.75 -10.63
N LEU A 116 -12.86 -4.04 -9.74
CA LEU A 116 -12.48 -2.71 -9.30
C LEU A 116 -11.11 -2.68 -8.62
N ALA A 117 -10.85 -3.63 -7.72
CA ALA A 117 -9.56 -3.77 -7.06
C ALA A 117 -8.44 -4.04 -8.06
N THR A 118 -8.69 -4.90 -9.05
CA THR A 118 -7.73 -5.20 -10.12
C THR A 118 -7.41 -3.97 -10.96
N MET A 119 -8.42 -3.19 -11.34
CA MET A 119 -8.21 -1.92 -12.06
C MET A 119 -7.40 -0.93 -11.22
N ALA A 120 -7.69 -0.81 -9.92
CA ALA A 120 -6.92 0.02 -9.01
C ALA A 120 -5.45 -0.44 -8.91
N THR A 121 -5.18 -1.75 -8.86
CA THR A 121 -3.81 -2.31 -8.87
C THR A 121 -3.07 -1.97 -10.17
N VAL A 122 -3.75 -2.02 -11.31
CA VAL A 122 -3.15 -1.62 -12.61
C VAL A 122 -2.78 -0.15 -12.60
N ILE A 123 -3.68 0.74 -12.12
CA ILE A 123 -3.43 2.18 -12.03
C ILE A 123 -2.25 2.47 -11.08
N ALA A 124 -2.22 1.84 -9.91
CA ALA A 124 -1.13 1.97 -8.95
C ALA A 124 0.21 1.52 -9.54
N SER A 125 0.21 0.41 -10.29
CA SER A 125 1.42 -0.09 -10.96
C SER A 125 1.94 0.91 -11.99
N GLN A 126 1.05 1.58 -12.73
CA GLN A 126 1.45 2.61 -13.69
C GLN A 126 2.11 3.80 -13.01
N ALA A 127 1.56 4.29 -11.89
CA ALA A 127 2.15 5.39 -11.13
C ALA A 127 3.59 5.07 -10.66
N VAL A 128 3.83 3.85 -10.18
CA VAL A 128 5.17 3.40 -9.76
C VAL A 128 6.14 3.33 -10.94
N ILE A 129 5.70 2.80 -12.10
CA ILE A 129 6.52 2.74 -13.32
C ILE A 129 6.92 4.15 -13.78
N THR A 130 5.98 5.09 -13.79
CA THR A 130 6.28 6.48 -14.16
C THR A 130 7.17 7.18 -13.13
N GLY A 131 6.98 6.90 -11.84
CA GLY A 131 7.86 7.39 -10.78
C GLY A 131 9.31 6.90 -10.96
N ALA A 132 9.49 5.64 -11.33
CA ALA A 132 10.82 5.07 -11.63
C ALA A 132 11.50 5.76 -12.82
N TYR A 133 10.74 6.14 -13.86
CA TYR A 133 11.27 6.93 -14.98
C TYR A 133 11.76 8.31 -14.54
N SER A 134 10.99 9.02 -13.71
CA SER A 134 11.35 10.33 -13.17
C SER A 134 12.59 10.27 -12.29
N LEU A 135 12.66 9.31 -11.36
CA LEU A 135 13.83 9.12 -10.50
C LEU A 135 15.09 8.76 -11.30
N THR A 136 14.94 7.90 -12.32
CA THR A 136 16.05 7.54 -13.19
C THR A 136 16.56 8.75 -13.97
N GLN A 137 15.67 9.59 -14.48
CA GLN A 137 16.07 10.82 -15.18
C GLN A 137 16.83 11.77 -14.24
N GLN A 138 16.35 11.97 -13.02
CA GLN A 138 17.03 12.79 -12.02
C GLN A 138 18.42 12.25 -11.70
N ALA A 139 18.56 10.94 -11.53
CA ALA A 139 19.85 10.28 -11.31
C ALA A 139 20.83 10.47 -12.49
N ILE A 140 20.36 10.45 -13.74
CA ILE A 140 21.19 10.77 -14.92
C ILE A 140 21.65 12.23 -14.88
N GLN A 141 20.78 13.17 -14.51
CA GLN A 141 21.12 14.60 -14.41
C GLN A 141 22.15 14.88 -13.32
N LEU A 142 22.12 14.11 -12.22
CA LEU A 142 23.10 14.15 -11.15
C LEU A 142 24.41 13.40 -11.49
N GLY A 143 24.51 12.79 -12.68
CA GLY A 143 25.70 12.04 -13.10
C GLY A 143 25.86 10.68 -12.42
N MET A 144 24.85 10.19 -11.69
CA MET A 144 24.89 8.90 -10.99
C MET A 144 24.68 7.70 -11.91
N LEU A 145 24.00 7.90 -13.04
CA LEU A 145 23.71 6.85 -14.04
C LEU A 145 24.21 7.25 -15.43
N PRO A 146 24.61 6.27 -16.27
CA PRO A 146 24.97 6.53 -17.66
C PRO A 146 23.76 7.04 -18.44
N ARG A 147 24.01 7.77 -19.53
CA ARG A 147 22.96 8.29 -20.41
C ARG A 147 22.17 7.12 -21.01
N MET A 148 20.87 7.11 -20.78
CA MET A 148 19.93 6.14 -21.36
C MET A 148 19.05 6.81 -22.42
N GLN A 149 18.42 6.01 -23.27
CA GLN A 149 17.44 6.50 -24.24
C GLN A 149 16.19 6.99 -23.50
N ILE A 150 15.91 8.28 -23.61
CA ILE A 150 14.76 8.95 -23.01
C ILE A 150 13.83 9.34 -24.16
N LEU A 151 12.68 8.68 -24.25
CA LEU A 151 11.64 9.01 -25.23
C LEU A 151 10.63 9.95 -24.57
N ARG A 152 10.38 11.11 -25.17
CA ARG A 152 9.33 12.03 -24.72
C ARG A 152 8.02 11.59 -25.35
N THR A 153 7.03 11.24 -24.53
CA THR A 153 5.70 10.84 -25.01
C THR A 153 4.78 12.03 -25.29
N SER A 154 5.12 13.21 -24.78
CA SER A 154 4.50 14.49 -25.15
C SER A 154 5.55 15.57 -25.32
N GLU A 155 5.36 16.41 -26.33
CA GLU A 155 6.20 17.59 -26.60
C GLU A 155 5.94 18.73 -25.61
N THR A 156 4.76 18.77 -24.99
CA THR A 156 4.31 19.87 -24.11
C THR A 156 4.46 19.57 -22.62
N GLN A 157 4.53 18.30 -22.21
CA GLN A 157 4.65 17.91 -20.80
C GLN A 157 5.99 17.25 -20.52
N ALA A 158 6.86 17.99 -19.82
CA ALA A 158 8.18 17.51 -19.38
C ALA A 158 8.14 16.28 -18.46
N GLY A 159 6.98 15.93 -17.89
CA GLY A 159 6.79 14.74 -17.06
C GLY A 159 6.37 13.47 -17.81
N GLN A 160 6.06 13.55 -19.11
CA GLN A 160 5.65 12.40 -19.91
C GLN A 160 6.85 11.80 -20.63
N ILE A 161 7.46 10.81 -19.97
CA ILE A 161 8.73 10.22 -20.37
C ILE A 161 8.62 8.71 -20.35
N TYR A 162 9.18 8.07 -21.37
CA TYR A 162 9.30 6.64 -21.48
C TYR A 162 10.78 6.25 -21.56
N LEU A 163 11.24 5.41 -20.63
CA LEU A 163 12.58 4.83 -20.62
C LEU A 163 12.47 3.32 -20.89
N PRO A 164 12.67 2.87 -22.14
CA PRO A 164 12.47 1.46 -22.51
C PRO A 164 13.42 0.51 -21.76
N GLY A 165 14.63 0.95 -21.44
CA GLY A 165 15.58 0.18 -20.63
C GLY A 165 15.08 -0.09 -19.21
N VAL A 166 14.58 0.96 -18.54
CA VAL A 166 13.99 0.86 -17.20
C VAL A 166 12.75 -0.03 -17.22
N ASN A 167 11.88 0.14 -18.21
CA ASN A 167 10.66 -0.67 -18.34
C ASN A 167 10.98 -2.17 -18.46
N ARG A 168 11.96 -2.54 -19.30
CA ARG A 168 12.39 -3.94 -19.44
C ARG A 168 13.03 -4.47 -18.17
N LEU A 169 13.83 -3.65 -17.48
CA LEU A 169 14.44 -4.01 -16.21
C LEU A 169 13.37 -4.29 -15.14
N LEU A 170 12.36 -3.42 -15.03
CA LEU A 170 11.23 -3.62 -14.14
C LEU A 170 10.46 -4.90 -14.47
N LEU A 171 10.20 -5.16 -15.76
CA LEU A 171 9.54 -6.40 -16.20
C LEU A 171 10.30 -7.65 -15.77
N VAL A 172 11.61 -7.70 -16.04
CA VAL A 172 12.46 -8.84 -15.65
C VAL A 172 12.49 -8.99 -14.13
N GLY A 173 12.60 -7.88 -13.40
CA GLY A 173 12.56 -7.88 -11.93
C GLY A 173 11.25 -8.45 -11.38
N VAL A 174 10.10 -8.01 -11.89
CA VAL A 174 8.79 -8.52 -11.48
C VAL A 174 8.65 -10.01 -11.78
N LEU A 175 9.04 -10.47 -12.96
CA LEU A 175 9.02 -11.90 -13.31
C LEU A 175 9.92 -12.72 -12.38
N ALA A 176 11.12 -12.23 -12.06
CA ALA A 176 12.02 -12.90 -11.12
C ALA A 176 11.42 -12.99 -9.71
N LEU A 177 10.79 -11.92 -9.22
CA LEU A 177 10.12 -11.91 -7.91
C LEU A 177 8.95 -12.91 -7.86
N ILE A 178 8.14 -12.98 -8.92
CA ILE A 178 7.03 -13.93 -9.01
C ILE A 178 7.55 -15.38 -8.93
N VAL A 179 8.59 -15.70 -9.69
CA VAL A 179 9.18 -17.05 -9.72
C VAL A 179 9.83 -17.42 -8.38
N LEU A 180 10.50 -16.46 -7.73
CA LEU A 180 11.23 -16.69 -6.48
C LEU A 180 10.30 -16.83 -5.27
N PHE A 181 9.31 -15.95 -5.13
CA PHE A 181 8.49 -15.89 -3.91
C PHE A 181 7.24 -16.79 -3.97
N GLN A 182 6.70 -17.03 -5.17
CA GLN A 182 5.59 -17.96 -5.51
C GLN A 182 4.23 -17.68 -4.84
N THR A 183 4.21 -17.12 -3.63
CA THR A 183 3.02 -16.82 -2.84
C THR A 183 2.95 -15.33 -2.52
N SER A 184 1.72 -14.81 -2.42
CA SER A 184 1.47 -13.41 -2.06
C SER A 184 2.00 -13.06 -0.67
N ALA A 185 1.93 -14.01 0.28
CA ALA A 185 2.42 -13.83 1.64
C ALA A 185 3.95 -13.64 1.66
N ASN A 186 4.69 -14.51 0.96
CA ASN A 186 6.15 -14.40 0.88
C ASN A 186 6.58 -13.08 0.20
N LEU A 187 5.89 -12.68 -0.86
CA LEU A 187 6.15 -11.42 -1.56
C LEU A 187 5.86 -10.20 -0.67
N ALA A 188 4.78 -10.25 0.11
CA ALA A 188 4.45 -9.19 1.06
C ALA A 188 5.52 -9.03 2.15
N HIS A 189 6.04 -10.13 2.71
CA HIS A 189 7.13 -10.04 3.69
C HIS A 189 8.40 -9.42 3.11
N ALA A 190 8.81 -9.84 1.92
CA ALA A 190 9.98 -9.28 1.24
C ALA A 190 9.81 -7.80 0.90
N TYR A 191 8.64 -7.41 0.39
CA TYR A 191 8.29 -6.01 0.14
C TYR A 191 8.41 -5.15 1.41
N GLY A 192 7.98 -5.67 2.56
CA GLY A 192 8.01 -4.90 3.80
C GLY A 192 9.40 -4.63 4.35
N ILE A 193 10.30 -5.60 4.21
CA ILE A 193 11.71 -5.39 4.56
C ILE A 193 12.32 -4.33 3.64
N ALA A 194 12.05 -4.41 2.33
CA ALA A 194 12.57 -3.48 1.35
C ALA A 194 12.12 -2.03 1.63
N VAL A 195 10.82 -1.80 1.82
CA VAL A 195 10.29 -0.44 2.04
C VAL A 195 10.68 0.12 3.41
N THR A 196 10.71 -0.72 4.45
CA THR A 196 11.19 -0.26 5.76
C THR A 196 12.65 0.19 5.66
N GLY A 197 13.47 -0.54 4.90
CA GLY A 197 14.84 -0.15 4.59
C GLY A 197 14.93 1.18 3.83
N THR A 198 14.11 1.38 2.79
CA THR A 198 14.11 2.65 2.02
C THR A 198 13.69 3.83 2.89
N MET A 199 12.65 3.67 3.72
CA MET A 199 12.18 4.72 4.63
C MET A 199 13.23 5.09 5.69
N LEU A 200 13.95 4.11 6.24
CA LEU A 200 15.03 4.37 7.18
C LEU A 200 16.16 5.17 6.54
N VAL A 201 16.53 4.82 5.30
CA VAL A 201 17.56 5.55 4.55
C VAL A 201 17.10 6.97 4.23
N THR A 202 15.88 7.16 3.72
CA THR A 202 15.39 8.49 3.31
C THR A 202 15.05 9.43 4.47
N THR A 203 14.74 8.89 5.65
CA THR A 203 14.45 9.69 6.85
C THR A 203 15.68 9.94 7.71
N GLY A 204 16.61 8.98 7.73
CA GLY A 204 17.80 9.01 8.59
C GLY A 204 19.05 9.63 7.98
N LEU A 205 19.11 9.82 6.65
CA LEU A 205 20.22 10.43 5.91
C LEU A 205 19.75 11.67 5.14
#